data_AF-A0A3D2QB74-F1
#
_entry.id   AF-A0A3D2QB74-F1
#
_cell.length_a   1.000
_cell.length_b   1.000
_cell.length_c   1.000
_cell.angle_alpha   90.00
_cell.angle_beta   90.00
_cell.angle_gamma   90.00
#
_symmetry.space_group_name_H-M   'P 1'
#
loop_
_entity.id
_entity.type
_entity.pdbx_description
1 polymer ?
#
loop_
_entity_poly.entity_id
_entity_poly.type
_entity_poly.pdbx_seq_one_letter_code
_entity_poly.pdbx_strand_id
1 'polypeptide(L)'
;MAVKDRALFETYLNKPDHMGSECAYTNLFIWRDYYHTWWTELYGFLVIKVEVEGKTFFLQPFGGRDEDLPLLLAALKDYADGPFEFHGIYDKSVERLGKVVTDPVFEEDRDSWDYVYLQKDLATLAGRRYHGQKNHYNAFKKENPDYTFEFINPENYAECLNFGEEWCKTRMDTDPSIYWEWRALQEAFVNFEALGLRGGAIRIGGRIQAFGFGKAI
;
A
#
# COMPACT_ATOMS: atom_id res chain seq x y z
N MET A 1 0.92 -15.38 -1.35
CA MET A 1 -0.28 -14.52 -1.37
C MET A 1 -0.90 -14.56 -2.75
N ALA A 2 -2.21 -14.78 -2.87
CA ALA A 2 -2.94 -14.93 -4.13
C ALA A 2 -4.22 -14.09 -4.11
N VAL A 3 -4.73 -13.61 -5.25
CA VAL A 3 -5.92 -12.74 -5.31
C VAL A 3 -7.12 -13.28 -4.51
N LYS A 4 -7.33 -14.60 -4.49
CA LYS A 4 -8.39 -15.26 -3.71
C LYS A 4 -8.30 -15.03 -2.19
N ASP A 5 -7.10 -14.72 -1.67
CA ASP A 5 -6.86 -14.49 -0.24
C ASP A 5 -7.37 -13.10 0.21
N ARG A 6 -7.72 -12.21 -0.74
CA ARG A 6 -8.18 -10.84 -0.46
C ARG A 6 -9.30 -10.79 0.58
N ALA A 7 -10.34 -11.61 0.39
CA ALA A 7 -11.51 -11.60 1.25
C ALA A 7 -11.16 -11.97 2.71
N LEU A 8 -10.22 -12.90 2.90
CA LEU A 8 -9.71 -13.28 4.21
C LEU A 8 -8.93 -12.13 4.85
N PHE A 9 -7.97 -11.55 4.14
CA PHE A 9 -7.18 -10.43 4.63
C PHE A 9 -8.04 -9.24 5.05
N GLU A 10 -9.06 -8.92 4.25
CA GLU A 10 -9.99 -7.82 4.55
C GLU A 10 -10.77 -8.04 5.86
N THR A 11 -11.00 -9.30 6.30
CA THR A 11 -11.60 -9.56 7.61
C THR A 11 -10.73 -9.09 8.77
N TYR A 12 -9.41 -9.08 8.59
CA TYR A 12 -8.41 -8.66 9.56
C TYR A 12 -8.06 -7.18 9.43
N LEU A 13 -7.83 -6.72 8.20
CA LEU A 13 -7.22 -5.42 7.91
C LEU A 13 -8.22 -4.26 7.82
N ASN A 14 -9.44 -4.49 7.32
CA ASN A 14 -10.44 -3.42 7.16
C ASN A 14 -11.09 -3.09 8.51
N LYS A 15 -10.37 -2.32 9.33
CA LYS A 15 -10.78 -1.82 10.64
C LYS A 15 -10.59 -0.31 10.70
N PRO A 16 -11.45 0.44 11.40
CA PRO A 16 -11.38 1.91 11.43
C PRO A 16 -10.06 2.50 11.94
N ASP A 17 -9.33 1.73 12.74
CA ASP A 17 -8.05 2.08 13.35
C ASP A 17 -6.83 1.61 12.56
N HIS A 18 -7.04 0.91 11.45
CA HIS A 18 -5.98 0.48 10.55
C HIS A 18 -5.92 1.45 9.37
N MET A 19 -4.94 2.34 9.40
CA MET A 19 -4.83 3.43 8.40
C MET A 19 -3.53 3.38 7.59
N GLY A 20 -2.61 2.47 7.91
CA GLY A 20 -1.37 2.30 7.18
C GLY A 20 -1.59 1.72 5.80
N SER A 21 -0.74 2.08 4.85
CA SER A 21 -0.80 1.63 3.46
C SER A 21 -0.62 0.12 3.33
N GLU A 22 0.03 -0.55 4.28
CA GLU A 22 0.14 -2.00 4.42
C GLU A 22 -1.20 -2.68 4.76
N CYS A 23 -2.19 -1.94 5.26
CA CYS A 23 -3.53 -2.47 5.51
C CYS A 23 -4.38 -2.60 4.24
N ALA A 24 -3.92 -2.01 3.12
CA ALA A 24 -4.49 -2.32 1.81
C ALA A 24 -3.95 -3.66 1.32
N TYR A 25 -4.81 -4.68 1.25
CA TYR A 25 -4.45 -5.99 0.66
C TYR A 25 -3.80 -5.87 -0.73
N THR A 26 -4.26 -4.91 -1.54
CA THR A 26 -3.67 -4.64 -2.86
C THR A 26 -2.17 -4.36 -2.76
N ASN A 27 -1.73 -3.54 -1.80
CA ASN A 27 -0.32 -3.18 -1.65
C ASN A 27 0.50 -4.42 -1.25
N LEU A 28 0.02 -5.18 -0.27
CA LEU A 28 0.65 -6.44 0.12
C LEU A 28 0.75 -7.41 -1.06
N PHE A 29 -0.27 -7.48 -1.91
CA PHE A 29 -0.31 -8.38 -3.06
C PHE A 29 0.63 -7.94 -4.18
N ILE A 30 0.55 -6.69 -4.65
CA ILE A 30 1.34 -6.26 -5.83
C ILE A 30 2.83 -6.14 -5.53
N TRP A 31 3.20 -5.90 -4.27
CA TRP A 31 4.59 -5.79 -3.84
C TRP A 31 5.16 -7.07 -3.20
N ARG A 32 4.37 -8.15 -3.13
CA ARG A 32 4.73 -9.40 -2.44
C ARG A 32 6.06 -10.01 -2.88
N ASP A 33 6.42 -9.86 -4.17
CA ASP A 33 7.64 -10.45 -4.73
C ASP A 33 8.87 -9.63 -4.37
N TYR A 34 8.73 -8.30 -4.26
CA TYR A 34 9.81 -7.40 -3.82
C TYR A 34 10.10 -7.55 -2.33
N TYR A 35 9.04 -7.54 -1.51
CA TYR A 35 9.13 -7.67 -0.06
C TYR A 35 9.21 -9.12 0.44
N HIS A 36 9.28 -10.09 -0.50
CA HIS A 36 9.20 -11.52 -0.20
C HIS A 36 8.16 -11.81 0.89
N THR A 37 6.89 -11.46 0.64
CA THR A 37 5.86 -11.48 1.69
C THR A 37 5.23 -12.86 1.85
N TRP A 38 5.30 -13.40 3.07
CA TRP A 38 4.60 -14.62 3.48
C TRP A 38 3.56 -14.33 4.54
N TRP A 39 2.58 -15.21 4.68
CA TRP A 39 1.53 -15.05 5.67
C TRP A 39 0.99 -16.38 6.16
N THR A 40 0.40 -16.36 7.35
CA THR A 40 -0.40 -17.47 7.90
C THR A 40 -1.43 -16.93 8.89
N GLU A 41 -2.46 -17.73 9.16
CA GLU A 41 -3.30 -17.53 10.35
C GLU A 41 -2.73 -18.35 11.50
N LEU A 42 -2.56 -17.74 12.67
CA LEU A 42 -2.08 -18.42 13.87
C LEU A 42 -2.76 -17.84 15.11
N TYR A 43 -3.39 -18.68 15.93
CA TYR A 43 -4.16 -18.27 17.12
C TYR A 43 -5.20 -17.16 16.88
N GLY A 44 -5.80 -17.15 15.67
CA GLY A 44 -6.76 -16.13 15.26
C GLY A 44 -6.13 -14.78 14.85
N PHE A 45 -4.81 -14.71 14.72
CA PHE A 45 -4.10 -13.57 14.17
C PHE A 45 -3.71 -13.81 12.72
N LEU A 46 -3.80 -12.77 11.90
CA LEU A 46 -3.11 -12.71 10.62
C LEU A 46 -1.65 -12.30 10.87
N VAL A 47 -0.74 -13.23 10.59
CA VAL A 47 0.71 -13.03 10.71
C VAL A 47 1.26 -12.80 9.31
N ILE A 48 1.98 -11.70 9.12
CA ILE A 48 2.62 -11.36 7.85
C ILE A 48 4.11 -11.21 8.10
N LYS A 49 4.92 -12.02 7.42
CA LYS A 49 6.39 -11.96 7.41
C LYS A 49 6.86 -11.25 6.15
N VAL A 50 7.83 -10.37 6.30
CA VAL A 50 8.50 -9.65 5.22
C VAL A 50 10.00 -9.92 5.27
N GLU A 51 10.61 -10.06 4.10
CA GLU A 51 12.07 -10.14 3.96
C GLU A 51 12.49 -9.21 2.83
N VAL A 52 13.25 -8.16 3.16
CA VAL A 52 13.63 -7.12 2.20
C VAL A 52 14.98 -6.52 2.62
N GLU A 53 15.86 -6.29 1.65
CA GLU A 53 17.20 -5.70 1.88
C GLU A 53 18.02 -6.39 3.00
N GLY A 54 17.88 -7.71 3.11
CA GLY A 54 18.58 -8.51 4.14
C GLY A 54 18.01 -8.39 5.55
N LYS A 55 16.90 -7.67 5.73
CA LYS A 55 16.14 -7.62 6.98
C LYS A 55 14.96 -8.57 6.92
N THR A 56 14.66 -9.23 8.05
CA THR A 56 13.46 -10.04 8.23
C THR A 56 12.68 -9.50 9.41
N PHE A 57 11.40 -9.21 9.19
CA PHE A 57 10.50 -8.72 10.23
C PHE A 57 9.09 -9.22 10.01
N PHE A 58 8.23 -9.03 11.00
CA PHE A 58 6.80 -9.24 10.88
C PHE A 58 6.09 -7.89 10.83
N LEU A 59 5.00 -7.77 10.09
CA LEU A 59 4.06 -6.68 10.38
C LEU A 59 3.41 -6.92 11.75
N GLN A 60 2.93 -5.86 12.38
CA GLN A 60 2.16 -5.98 13.61
C GLN A 60 1.06 -7.06 13.48
N PRO A 61 0.74 -7.80 14.56
CA PRO A 61 -0.23 -8.86 14.48
C PRO A 61 -1.65 -8.29 14.36
N PHE A 62 -2.35 -8.65 13.29
CA PHE A 62 -3.73 -8.19 13.05
C PHE A 62 -4.74 -9.22 13.57
N GLY A 63 -5.83 -8.75 14.18
CA GLY A 63 -6.87 -9.63 14.74
C GLY A 63 -6.44 -10.33 16.04
N GLY A 64 -6.93 -11.55 16.26
CA GLY A 64 -6.69 -12.34 17.46
C GLY A 64 -7.27 -11.73 18.75
N ARG A 65 -7.18 -12.47 19.86
CA ARG A 65 -7.57 -12.00 21.19
C ARG A 65 -6.34 -11.71 22.04
N ASP A 66 -6.44 -10.78 22.97
CA ASP A 66 -5.30 -10.36 23.81
C ASP A 66 -4.76 -11.52 24.66
N GLU A 67 -5.63 -12.43 25.09
CA GLU A 67 -5.25 -13.61 25.88
C GLU A 67 -4.38 -14.60 25.09
N ASP A 68 -4.46 -14.56 23.76
CA ASP A 68 -3.72 -15.46 22.86
C ASP A 68 -2.37 -14.83 22.39
N LEU A 69 -2.10 -13.56 22.70
CA LEU A 69 -0.84 -12.89 22.34
C LEU A 69 0.41 -13.61 22.89
N PRO A 70 0.45 -14.10 24.15
CA PRO A 70 1.62 -14.83 24.64
C PRO A 70 1.94 -16.08 23.81
N LEU A 71 0.90 -16.78 23.32
CA LEU A 71 1.07 -17.96 22.46
C LEU A 71 1.65 -17.57 21.11
N LEU A 72 1.13 -16.49 20.51
CA LEU A 72 1.65 -15.95 19.27
C LEU A 72 3.13 -15.55 19.38
N LEU A 73 3.47 -14.74 20.39
CA LEU A 73 4.84 -14.26 20.58
C LEU A 73 5.83 -15.40 20.84
N ALA A 74 5.43 -16.42 21.61
CA ALA A 74 6.24 -17.61 21.82
C ALA A 74 6.50 -18.37 20.50
N ALA A 75 5.46 -18.54 19.67
CA ALA A 75 5.59 -19.21 18.37
C ALA A 75 6.47 -18.43 17.38
N LEU A 76 6.35 -17.10 17.36
CA LEU A 76 7.19 -16.25 16.51
C LEU A 76 8.66 -16.27 16.95
N LYS A 77 8.91 -16.26 18.26
CA LYS A 77 10.26 -16.35 18.83
C LYS A 77 10.94 -17.68 18.49
N ASP A 78 10.19 -18.79 18.60
CA ASP A 78 10.67 -20.13 18.23
C ASP A 78 10.97 -20.20 16.73
N TYR A 79 10.05 -19.69 15.90
CA TYR A 79 10.23 -19.64 14.44
C TYR A 79 11.44 -18.78 14.01
N ALA A 80 11.66 -17.65 14.69
CA ALA A 80 12.76 -16.74 14.39
C ALA A 80 14.13 -17.22 14.94
N ASP A 81 14.15 -18.31 15.73
CA ASP A 81 15.34 -18.79 16.46
C ASP A 81 16.04 -17.67 17.26
N GLY A 82 15.25 -16.76 17.86
CA GLY A 82 15.80 -15.58 18.53
C GLY A 82 14.88 -14.37 18.59
N PRO A 83 15.45 -13.18 18.86
CA PRO A 83 14.73 -11.91 18.79
C PRO A 83 14.15 -11.67 17.39
N PHE A 84 13.00 -11.00 17.35
CA PHE A 84 12.34 -10.60 16.11
C PHE A 84 11.73 -9.21 16.28
N GLU A 85 11.38 -8.59 15.16
CA GLU A 85 10.84 -7.23 15.10
C GLU A 85 9.42 -7.20 14.54
N PHE A 86 8.62 -6.26 15.03
CA PHE A 86 7.38 -5.85 14.40
C PHE A 86 7.54 -4.48 13.74
N HIS A 87 7.07 -4.35 12.51
CA HIS A 87 7.03 -3.08 11.76
C HIS A 87 5.59 -2.64 11.53
N GLY A 88 5.39 -1.36 11.23
CA GLY A 88 4.06 -0.78 11.02
C GLY A 88 3.18 -0.84 12.27
N ILE A 89 3.74 -0.60 13.45
CA ILE A 89 3.01 -0.70 14.72
C ILE A 89 2.25 0.61 14.99
N TYR A 90 0.94 0.52 15.23
CA TYR A 90 0.13 1.67 15.63
C TYR A 90 0.07 1.83 17.16
N ASP A 91 -0.27 3.01 17.66
CA ASP A 91 -0.39 3.30 19.09
C ASP A 91 -1.24 2.26 19.85
N LYS A 92 -2.35 1.84 19.25
CA LYS A 92 -3.23 0.83 19.85
C LYS A 92 -2.58 -0.56 19.91
N SER A 93 -1.76 -0.90 18.93
CA SER A 93 -1.00 -2.15 18.93
C SER A 93 0.15 -2.10 19.93
N VAL A 94 0.77 -0.93 20.13
CA VAL A 94 1.74 -0.72 21.22
C VAL A 94 1.07 -0.97 22.58
N GLU A 95 -0.10 -0.37 22.83
CA GLU A 95 -0.87 -0.59 24.07
C GLU A 95 -1.17 -2.08 24.28
N ARG A 96 -1.63 -2.75 23.22
CA ARG A 96 -1.99 -4.17 23.24
C ARG A 96 -0.78 -5.08 23.52
N LEU A 97 0.31 -4.88 22.79
CA LEU A 97 1.54 -5.66 22.95
C LEU A 97 2.21 -5.38 24.30
N GLY A 98 2.11 -4.17 24.82
CA GLY A 98 2.65 -3.78 26.14
C GLY A 98 2.04 -4.53 27.33
N LYS A 99 0.92 -5.24 27.15
CA LYS A 99 0.35 -6.13 28.16
C LYS A 99 1.17 -7.40 28.38
N VAL A 100 2.00 -7.79 27.39
CA VAL A 100 2.70 -9.08 27.36
C VAL A 100 4.19 -8.95 27.05
N VAL A 101 4.62 -7.89 26.36
CA VAL A 101 6.02 -7.59 26.08
C VAL A 101 6.55 -6.62 27.14
N THR A 102 7.58 -7.06 27.88
CA THR A 102 8.31 -6.22 28.83
C THR A 102 9.55 -5.62 28.17
N ASP A 103 9.79 -4.33 28.38
CA ASP A 103 10.96 -3.59 27.88
C ASP A 103 11.16 -3.62 26.35
N PRO A 104 10.14 -3.23 25.55
CA PRO A 104 10.29 -3.13 24.10
C PRO A 104 11.29 -2.02 23.70
N VAL A 105 12.01 -2.25 22.61
CA VAL A 105 12.80 -1.22 21.92
C VAL A 105 11.96 -0.69 20.76
N PHE A 106 11.79 0.62 20.68
CA PHE A 106 11.14 1.29 19.56
C PHE A 106 12.16 2.04 18.73
N GLU A 107 12.07 1.89 17.41
CA GLU A 107 12.84 2.63 16.43
C GLU A 107 11.88 3.28 15.44
N GLU A 108 12.05 4.57 15.19
CA GLU A 108 11.28 5.29 14.17
C GLU A 108 12.05 5.31 12.87
N ASP A 109 11.39 4.93 11.78
CA ASP A 109 11.87 5.14 10.42
C ASP A 109 11.00 6.16 9.71
N ARG A 110 11.53 7.39 9.59
CA ARG A 110 10.81 8.52 8.99
C ARG A 110 10.53 8.32 7.50
N ASP A 111 11.36 7.56 6.79
CA ASP A 111 11.19 7.34 5.35
C ASP A 111 10.03 6.38 5.07
N SER A 112 9.60 5.62 6.08
CA SER A 112 8.47 4.69 6.03
C SER A 112 7.12 5.30 6.47
N TRP A 113 7.04 6.63 6.69
CA TRP A 113 5.79 7.26 7.15
C TRP A 113 4.77 7.48 6.03
N ASP A 114 3.52 7.09 6.29
CA ASP A 114 2.39 7.41 5.44
C ASP A 114 1.94 8.87 5.57
N TYR A 115 1.61 9.47 4.42
CA TYR A 115 1.05 10.81 4.36
C TYR A 115 -0.48 10.74 4.27
N VAL A 116 -1.16 11.04 5.37
CA VAL A 116 -2.62 11.02 5.45
C VAL A 116 -3.20 12.41 5.21
N TYR A 117 -4.16 12.50 4.27
CA TYR A 117 -4.84 13.74 3.92
C TYR A 117 -6.36 13.58 4.04
N LEU A 118 -7.05 14.68 4.35
CA LEU A 118 -8.51 14.71 4.24
C LEU A 118 -8.91 14.65 2.76
N GLN A 119 -9.78 13.69 2.43
CA GLN A 119 -10.30 13.54 1.06
C GLN A 119 -10.91 14.84 0.53
N LYS A 120 -11.70 15.54 1.37
CA LYS A 120 -12.34 16.82 1.00
C LYS A 120 -11.33 17.91 0.66
N ASP A 121 -10.20 17.94 1.35
CA ASP A 121 -9.15 18.93 1.11
C ASP A 121 -8.51 18.72 -0.27
N LEU A 122 -8.14 17.48 -0.60
CA LEU A 122 -7.56 17.16 -1.91
C LEU A 122 -8.56 17.31 -3.05
N ALA A 123 -9.84 17.03 -2.81
CA ALA A 123 -10.89 17.16 -3.82
C ALA A 123 -11.24 18.63 -4.13
N THR A 124 -11.16 19.52 -3.14
CA THR A 124 -11.59 20.92 -3.30
C THR A 124 -10.43 21.89 -3.48
N LEU A 125 -9.23 21.51 -3.01
CA LEU A 125 -8.03 22.35 -2.97
C LEU A 125 -8.33 23.74 -2.36
N ALA A 126 -9.15 23.75 -1.30
CA ALA A 126 -9.65 24.98 -0.70
C ALA A 126 -8.66 25.61 0.31
N GLY A 127 -8.63 26.94 0.37
CA GLY A 127 -7.83 27.68 1.35
C GLY A 127 -6.38 27.93 0.94
N ARG A 128 -5.68 28.72 1.77
CA ARG A 128 -4.32 29.23 1.48
C ARG A 128 -3.29 28.10 1.32
N ARG A 129 -3.44 27.00 2.06
CA ARG A 129 -2.53 25.84 2.02
C ARG A 129 -2.45 25.21 0.64
N TYR A 130 -3.57 25.13 -0.10
CA TYR A 130 -3.65 24.45 -1.39
C TYR A 130 -3.60 25.40 -2.61
N HIS A 131 -3.26 26.67 -2.38
CA HIS A 131 -3.27 27.69 -3.44
C HIS A 131 -2.28 27.35 -4.58
N GLY A 132 -1.13 26.75 -4.25
CA GLY A 132 -0.16 26.31 -5.26
C GLY A 132 -0.71 25.20 -6.16
N GLN A 133 -1.31 24.16 -5.57
CA GLN A 133 -1.93 23.05 -6.28
C GLN A 133 -3.09 23.53 -7.15
N LYS A 134 -3.91 24.46 -6.63
CA LYS A 134 -5.00 25.09 -7.40
C LYS A 134 -4.48 25.90 -8.58
N ASN A 135 -3.35 26.59 -8.43
CA ASN A 135 -2.69 27.28 -9.53
C ASN A 135 -2.19 26.31 -10.60
N HIS A 136 -1.54 25.21 -10.22
CA HIS A 136 -1.11 24.16 -11.16
C HIS A 136 -2.29 23.56 -11.92
N TYR A 137 -3.40 23.26 -11.22
CA TYR A 137 -4.62 22.77 -11.85
C TYR A 137 -5.20 23.78 -12.86
N ASN A 138 -5.27 25.07 -12.50
CA ASN A 138 -5.78 26.11 -13.39
C ASN A 138 -4.87 26.32 -14.61
N ALA A 139 -3.55 26.29 -14.43
CA ALA A 139 -2.58 26.37 -15.52
C ALA A 139 -2.73 25.18 -16.48
N PHE A 140 -2.78 23.96 -15.93
CA PHE A 140 -3.00 22.74 -16.70
C PHE A 140 -4.26 22.82 -17.56
N LYS A 141 -5.40 23.26 -16.99
CA LYS A 141 -6.66 23.42 -17.73
C LYS A 141 -6.62 24.47 -18.83
N LYS A 142 -5.87 25.55 -18.60
CA LYS A 142 -5.71 26.63 -19.58
C LYS A 142 -4.85 26.16 -20.76
N GLU A 143 -3.80 25.41 -20.48
CA GLU A 143 -2.84 24.91 -21.47
C GLU A 143 -3.36 23.71 -22.26
N ASN A 144 -4.25 22.91 -21.66
CA ASN A 144 -4.80 21.69 -22.25
C ASN A 144 -6.33 21.75 -22.24
N PRO A 145 -6.98 22.65 -23.02
CA PRO A 145 -8.43 22.83 -22.96
C PRO A 145 -9.23 21.61 -23.46
N ASP A 146 -8.58 20.71 -24.20
CA ASP A 146 -9.13 19.47 -24.77
C ASP A 146 -8.94 18.24 -23.87
N TYR A 147 -8.35 18.40 -22.67
CA TYR A 147 -8.15 17.26 -21.76
C TYR A 147 -9.49 16.62 -21.36
N THR A 148 -9.47 15.30 -21.18
CA THR A 148 -10.59 14.55 -20.60
C THR A 148 -10.12 13.73 -19.42
N PHE A 149 -11.01 13.58 -18.43
CA PHE A 149 -10.86 12.62 -17.35
C PHE A 149 -11.77 11.43 -17.63
N GLU A 150 -11.22 10.23 -17.52
CA GLU A 150 -11.97 8.98 -17.63
C GLU A 150 -11.61 8.06 -16.46
N PHE A 151 -12.58 7.24 -16.03
CA PHE A 151 -12.27 6.17 -15.07
C PHE A 151 -11.44 5.09 -15.75
N ILE A 152 -10.54 4.48 -14.99
CA ILE A 152 -9.80 3.30 -15.45
C ILE A 152 -10.77 2.10 -15.49
N ASN A 153 -10.90 1.49 -16.66
CA ASN A 153 -11.85 0.42 -16.97
C ASN A 153 -11.23 -0.57 -17.98
N PRO A 154 -11.82 -1.76 -18.20
CA PRO A 154 -11.26 -2.75 -19.11
C PRO A 154 -10.95 -2.22 -20.52
N GLU A 155 -11.69 -1.23 -21.00
CA GLU A 155 -11.48 -0.62 -22.32
C GLU A 155 -10.18 0.20 -22.41
N ASN A 156 -9.69 0.79 -21.31
CA ASN A 156 -8.48 1.63 -21.29
C ASN A 156 -7.31 1.07 -20.44
N TYR A 157 -7.42 -0.15 -19.90
CA TYR A 157 -6.33 -0.80 -19.15
C TYR A 157 -5.03 -0.88 -19.95
N ALA A 158 -5.10 -1.30 -21.22
CA ALA A 158 -3.92 -1.44 -22.05
C ALA A 158 -3.21 -0.10 -22.30
N GLU A 159 -3.97 0.99 -22.52
CA GLU A 159 -3.39 2.32 -22.71
C GLU A 159 -2.73 2.86 -21.44
N CYS A 160 -3.38 2.68 -20.27
CA CYS A 160 -2.82 3.10 -18.99
C CYS A 160 -1.56 2.31 -18.64
N LEU A 161 -1.60 0.97 -18.80
CA LEU A 161 -0.46 0.11 -18.55
C LEU A 161 0.70 0.50 -19.47
N ASN A 162 0.48 0.62 -20.78
CA ASN A 162 1.53 1.02 -21.74
C ASN A 162 2.18 2.35 -21.36
N PHE A 163 1.38 3.36 -21.00
CA PHE A 163 1.90 4.65 -20.55
C PHE A 163 2.80 4.51 -19.31
N GLY A 164 2.36 3.73 -18.31
CA GLY A 164 3.15 3.50 -17.10
C GLY A 164 4.42 2.66 -17.35
N GLU A 165 4.35 1.67 -18.23
CA GLU A 165 5.52 0.87 -18.60
C GLU A 165 6.56 1.69 -19.38
N GLU A 166 6.14 2.55 -20.30
CA GLU A 166 7.03 3.47 -21.00
C GLU A 166 7.73 4.40 -20.01
N TRP A 167 6.96 4.97 -19.07
CA TRP A 167 7.51 5.80 -18.00
C TRP A 167 8.56 5.04 -17.17
N CYS A 168 8.30 3.78 -16.81
CA CYS A 168 9.26 2.94 -16.07
C CYS A 168 10.53 2.67 -16.89
N LYS A 169 10.38 2.26 -18.15
CA LYS A 169 11.51 1.94 -19.06
C LYS A 169 12.47 3.11 -19.22
N THR A 170 11.96 4.35 -19.29
CA THR A 170 12.81 5.54 -19.40
C THR A 170 13.65 5.87 -18.17
N ARG A 171 13.33 5.27 -17.01
CA ARG A 171 14.01 5.53 -15.72
C ARG A 171 14.82 4.36 -15.19
N MET A 172 14.54 3.15 -15.67
CA MET A 172 15.13 1.91 -15.15
C MET A 172 16.66 1.88 -15.24
N ASP A 173 17.24 2.52 -16.27
CA ASP A 173 18.70 2.64 -16.42
C ASP A 173 19.34 3.50 -15.32
N THR A 174 18.61 4.51 -14.82
CA THR A 174 19.10 5.44 -13.77
C THR A 174 18.70 5.01 -12.36
N ASP A 175 17.61 4.25 -12.24
CA ASP A 175 17.08 3.77 -10.98
C ASP A 175 16.57 2.33 -11.16
N PRO A 176 17.39 1.32 -10.83
CA PRO A 176 17.00 -0.08 -10.94
C PRO A 176 15.80 -0.46 -10.06
N SER A 177 15.47 0.30 -9.01
CA SER A 177 14.32 0.01 -8.14
C SER A 177 12.98 0.12 -8.88
N ILE A 178 12.93 0.94 -9.95
CA ILE A 178 11.78 1.11 -10.85
C ILE A 178 11.35 -0.20 -11.51
N TYR A 179 12.23 -1.21 -11.59
CA TYR A 179 11.84 -2.55 -12.00
C TYR A 179 10.68 -3.10 -11.17
N TRP A 180 10.69 -2.87 -9.86
CA TRP A 180 9.66 -3.35 -8.95
C TRP A 180 8.36 -2.56 -9.08
N GLU A 181 8.43 -1.26 -9.35
CA GLU A 181 7.25 -0.46 -9.73
C GLU A 181 6.61 -0.99 -11.01
N TRP A 182 7.42 -1.29 -12.03
CA TRP A 182 6.93 -1.88 -13.29
C TRP A 182 6.21 -3.22 -13.05
N ARG A 183 6.77 -4.10 -12.23
CA ARG A 183 6.15 -5.38 -11.87
C ARG A 183 4.86 -5.19 -11.07
N ALA A 184 4.86 -4.30 -10.08
CA ALA A 184 3.67 -3.98 -9.28
C ALA A 184 2.55 -3.39 -10.15
N LEU A 185 2.91 -2.57 -11.15
CA LEU A 185 1.97 -2.01 -12.11
C LEU A 185 1.30 -3.10 -12.96
N GLN A 186 2.09 -4.05 -13.47
CA GLN A 186 1.56 -5.18 -14.23
C GLN A 186 0.61 -6.04 -13.38
N GLU A 187 1.02 -6.38 -12.16
CA GLU A 187 0.19 -7.14 -11.22
C GLU A 187 -1.13 -6.42 -10.90
N ALA A 188 -1.09 -5.09 -10.72
CA ALA A 188 -2.26 -4.27 -10.47
C ALA A 188 -3.25 -4.28 -11.65
N PHE A 189 -2.77 -4.07 -12.88
CA PHE A 189 -3.64 -4.03 -14.06
C PHE A 189 -4.18 -5.40 -14.47
N VAL A 190 -3.39 -6.47 -14.32
CA VAL A 190 -3.85 -7.85 -14.57
C VAL A 190 -4.99 -8.23 -13.61
N ASN A 191 -4.96 -7.73 -12.38
CA ASN A 191 -5.90 -8.11 -11.33
C ASN A 191 -6.80 -6.94 -10.88
N PHE A 192 -6.98 -5.90 -11.70
CA PHE A 192 -7.52 -4.61 -11.26
C PHE A 192 -8.88 -4.72 -10.56
N GLU A 193 -9.86 -5.34 -11.22
CA GLU A 193 -11.20 -5.56 -10.65
C GLU A 193 -11.17 -6.55 -9.47
N ALA A 194 -10.37 -7.61 -9.60
CA ALA A 194 -10.27 -8.66 -8.59
C ALA A 194 -9.57 -8.17 -7.31
N LEU A 195 -8.75 -7.13 -7.39
CA LEU A 195 -8.19 -6.40 -6.25
C LEU A 195 -9.12 -5.31 -5.73
N GLY A 196 -10.16 -4.96 -6.48
CA GLY A 196 -11.13 -3.91 -6.12
C GLY A 196 -10.54 -2.51 -6.26
N LEU A 197 -9.57 -2.35 -7.17
CA LEU A 197 -8.96 -1.08 -7.48
C LEU A 197 -9.95 -0.15 -8.18
N ARG A 198 -9.79 1.15 -7.93
CA ARG A 198 -10.45 2.22 -8.68
C ARG A 198 -9.41 3.26 -9.04
N GLY A 199 -9.56 3.86 -10.20
CA GLY A 199 -8.61 4.88 -10.66
C GLY A 199 -9.20 5.76 -11.74
N GLY A 200 -8.44 6.80 -12.07
CA GLY A 200 -8.76 7.73 -13.15
C GLY A 200 -7.54 7.99 -14.01
N ALA A 201 -7.79 8.33 -15.27
CA ALA A 201 -6.78 8.67 -16.25
C ALA A 201 -7.11 10.01 -16.91
N ILE A 202 -6.05 10.70 -17.36
CA ILE A 202 -6.14 11.96 -18.10
C ILE A 202 -5.71 11.70 -19.54
N ARG A 203 -6.55 12.10 -20.48
CA ARG A 203 -6.31 11.98 -21.92
C ARG A 203 -6.19 13.36 -22.56
N ILE A 204 -5.16 13.56 -23.38
CA ILE A 204 -4.89 14.80 -24.14
C ILE A 204 -4.47 14.40 -25.55
N GLY A 205 -5.02 15.06 -26.58
CA GLY A 205 -4.71 14.71 -27.97
C GLY A 205 -5.00 13.24 -28.32
N GLY A 206 -6.02 12.64 -27.70
CA GLY A 206 -6.43 11.26 -27.92
C GLY A 206 -5.57 10.18 -27.23
N ARG A 207 -4.56 10.54 -26.42
CA ARG A 207 -3.67 9.59 -25.72
C ARG A 207 -3.73 9.77 -24.21
N ILE A 208 -3.58 8.67 -23.46
CA ILE A 208 -3.36 8.73 -22.01
C ILE A 208 -2.03 9.42 -21.73
N GLN A 209 -2.06 10.41 -20.83
CA GLN A 209 -0.90 11.21 -20.42
C GLN A 209 -0.67 11.19 -18.90
N ALA A 210 -1.61 10.65 -18.14
CA ALA A 210 -1.45 10.37 -16.71
C ALA A 210 -2.52 9.37 -16.27
N PHE A 211 -2.24 8.62 -15.22
CA PHE A 211 -3.25 7.85 -14.50
C PHE A 211 -2.89 7.77 -13.02
N GLY A 212 -3.87 7.41 -12.20
CA GLY A 212 -3.67 7.04 -10.80
C GLY A 212 -4.77 6.08 -10.36
N PHE A 213 -4.44 5.14 -9.48
CA PHE A 213 -5.39 4.20 -8.91
C PHE A 213 -5.10 3.97 -7.44
N GLY A 214 -6.09 3.41 -6.74
CA GLY A 214 -5.96 3.02 -5.37
C GLY A 214 -7.19 2.25 -4.90
N LYS A 215 -7.23 1.99 -3.60
CA LYS A 215 -8.32 1.32 -2.93
C LYS A 215 -8.58 2.01 -1.59
N ALA A 216 -9.80 1.90 -1.09
CA ALA A 216 -10.09 2.24 0.30
C ALA A 216 -9.32 1.30 1.24
N ILE A 217 -8.74 1.88 2.29
CA ILE A 217 -8.19 1.17 3.45
C ILE A 217 -9.32 1.03 4.47
#